data_AF-A0A6P4AXA2-F1
#
_entry.id   AF-A0A6P4AXA2-F1
#
_cell.length_a   1.000
_cell.length_b   1.000
_cell.length_c   1.000
_cell.angle_alpha   90.00
_cell.angle_beta   90.00
_cell.angle_gamma   90.00
#
_symmetry.space_group_name_H-M   'P 1'
#
loop_
_entity.id
_entity.type
_entity.pdbx_description
1 polymer ?
#
loop_
_entity_poly.entity_id
_entity_poly.type
_entity_poly.pdbx_seq_one_letter_code
_entity_poly.pdbx_strand_id
1 'polypeptide(L)'
;MQMRMRMQWRSGTAAILIIIIIITITSFNIAHGGGYQQNDIDDGKEMRIELVHRHDSRFFRNRNSDNNGALDQLEYIKGFIQRDAVRRQRMNERWSISTNNKKHNLNNRRQNYETFEMPMQSGRDNGLGEYFVQVEVGTPGQKFWVVADTGNELTWFNCLDKKPPSVLGVHKKRHRRTRPRSRTRSSRRTKRRRRRIRRPKNTTNKQCGDGVFCPQHSKSFEAVTCSSLKCKFDLSDLFSLTYCPRPSDPCLYDISYVDGSSAKGFFGTDTITVDLTSGKQGKLENLTIGCTNSMLNGVTFNEDTSGILGLGYSKESFVDKATLQYGGKFSYCLVDHLSHRDVSSHLFFGNHNVTTLSEIKRTELFLIPPLYGVNVIGISIGDQMLKIPPQVWDFNSQGGAIVDSGTTLTTLVDQAYGPVFEALNKSLANVKLADGDFGPLELCFDTSQGYDESVVPRLVFHFSGGVTFEPPLKSYIIDAAPQVKCLGIVETTGPGANVIGNIMQQNHLWEFDLSLNTVGFAPSSCN
;
A
#
# COMPACT_ATOMS: atom_id res chain seq x y z
N MET A 1 75.85 12.72 -7.38
CA MET A 1 75.87 11.79 -8.54
C MET A 1 75.64 10.38 -8.01
N GLN A 2 74.82 9.58 -8.70
CA GLN A 2 74.48 8.15 -8.50
C GLN A 2 73.11 7.78 -7.89
N MET A 3 72.27 7.26 -8.79
CA MET A 3 71.19 6.29 -8.64
C MET A 3 71.62 5.01 -7.88
N ARG A 4 70.65 4.32 -7.23
CA ARG A 4 70.15 2.99 -7.67
C ARG A 4 68.99 2.46 -6.82
N MET A 5 67.93 2.02 -7.51
CA MET A 5 66.92 1.04 -7.08
C MET A 5 67.48 -0.40 -7.10
N ARG A 6 66.96 -1.31 -6.25
CA ARG A 6 66.02 -2.42 -6.59
C ARG A 6 65.99 -3.56 -5.53
N MET A 7 64.75 -3.98 -5.17
CA MET A 7 64.17 -5.35 -5.02
C MET A 7 64.89 -6.40 -4.13
N GLN A 8 64.28 -7.32 -3.35
CA GLN A 8 63.19 -8.32 -3.62
C GLN A 8 63.07 -9.31 -2.38
N TRP A 9 61.92 -9.68 -1.76
CA TRP A 9 61.07 -10.94 -1.82
C TRP A 9 60.35 -11.10 -0.44
N ARG A 10 59.02 -11.26 -0.32
CA ARG A 10 58.14 -12.48 -0.29
C ARG A 10 58.12 -13.31 1.02
N SER A 11 56.94 -13.44 1.66
CA SER A 11 56.56 -14.61 2.49
C SER A 11 55.04 -14.71 2.72
N GLY A 12 54.39 -15.68 2.07
CA GLY A 12 53.02 -16.09 2.34
C GLY A 12 53.02 -17.37 3.19
N THR A 13 52.69 -17.23 4.47
CA THR A 13 52.41 -18.36 5.39
C THR A 13 51.41 -17.99 6.50
N ALA A 14 51.01 -16.72 6.64
CA ALA A 14 50.18 -16.27 7.76
C ALA A 14 48.65 -16.46 7.56
N ALA A 15 48.17 -16.64 6.33
CA ALA A 15 46.72 -16.61 6.06
C ALA A 15 45.99 -17.94 6.32
N ILE A 16 46.70 -19.08 6.42
CA ILE A 16 46.06 -20.41 6.53
C ILE A 16 45.79 -20.80 8.00
N LEU A 17 46.47 -20.19 8.98
CA LEU A 17 46.26 -20.50 10.40
C LEU A 17 45.02 -19.83 11.01
N ILE A 18 44.52 -18.74 10.43
CA ILE A 18 43.38 -17.98 11.00
C ILE A 18 42.04 -18.66 10.68
N ILE A 19 41.94 -19.41 9.58
CA ILE A 19 40.68 -20.05 9.16
C ILE A 19 40.35 -21.31 9.99
N ILE A 20 41.36 -21.98 10.56
CA ILE A 20 41.15 -23.23 11.31
C ILE A 20 40.65 -22.97 12.75
N ILE A 21 40.91 -21.79 13.32
CA ILE A 21 40.52 -21.45 14.71
C ILE A 21 39.03 -21.05 14.81
N ILE A 22 38.41 -20.57 13.73
CA ILE A 22 37.00 -20.14 13.74
C ILE A 22 36.03 -21.32 13.61
N ILE A 23 36.45 -22.46 13.02
CA ILE A 23 35.59 -23.62 12.82
C ILE A 23 35.46 -24.49 14.09
N THR A 24 36.37 -24.37 15.06
CA THR A 24 36.33 -25.18 16.29
C THR A 24 35.53 -24.56 17.45
N ILE A 25 35.04 -23.32 17.32
CA ILE A 25 34.33 -22.62 18.41
C ILE A 25 32.80 -22.74 18.32
N THR A 26 32.22 -23.19 17.20
CA THR A 26 30.76 -23.34 17.04
C THR A 26 30.23 -24.74 17.32
N SER A 27 31.07 -25.67 17.79
CA SER A 27 30.69 -27.07 18.04
C SER A 27 30.89 -27.50 19.49
N PHE A 28 30.58 -26.67 20.49
CA PHE A 28 30.46 -27.11 21.89
C PHE A 28 29.51 -26.18 22.65
N ASN A 29 28.71 -26.75 23.56
CA ASN A 29 27.56 -26.19 24.31
C ASN A 29 26.22 -26.39 23.57
N ILE A 30 25.29 -27.26 23.96
CA ILE A 30 24.84 -27.64 25.32
C ILE A 30 24.35 -29.10 25.29
N ALA A 31 24.89 -29.94 26.19
CA ALA A 31 24.30 -31.19 26.62
C ALA A 31 24.47 -31.31 28.14
N HIS A 32 23.44 -30.99 28.92
CA HIS A 32 23.32 -31.35 30.34
C HIS A 32 21.90 -31.85 30.60
N GLY A 33 21.77 -33.17 30.75
CA GLY A 33 20.57 -33.84 31.21
C GLY A 33 20.49 -33.80 32.74
N GLY A 34 19.37 -33.32 33.25
CA GLY A 34 18.92 -33.50 34.63
C GLY A 34 17.56 -34.20 34.60
N GLY A 35 17.49 -35.39 35.21
CA GLY A 35 16.26 -36.17 35.28
C GLY A 35 15.23 -35.51 36.21
N TYR A 36 13.97 -35.51 35.78
CA TYR A 36 12.82 -35.27 36.64
C TYR A 36 11.78 -36.36 36.42
N GLN A 37 11.28 -36.85 37.55
CA GLN A 37 10.36 -37.97 37.72
C GLN A 37 9.05 -37.80 36.93
N GLN A 38 8.64 -38.91 36.34
CA GLN A 38 7.33 -39.17 35.76
C GLN A 38 6.23 -39.05 36.84
N ASN A 39 5.32 -38.09 36.67
CA ASN A 39 3.97 -38.15 37.23
C ASN A 39 2.99 -38.05 36.07
N ASP A 40 2.46 -39.20 35.66
CA ASP A 40 1.31 -39.30 34.76
C ASP A 40 0.03 -38.91 35.50
N ILE A 41 -0.63 -37.80 35.11
CA ILE A 41 -2.09 -37.64 35.18
C ILE A 41 -2.58 -36.80 33.99
N ASP A 42 -3.17 -37.50 33.02
CA ASP A 42 -4.33 -37.21 32.16
C ASP A 42 -4.92 -35.78 32.15
N ASP A 43 -4.94 -35.11 30.98
CA ASP A 43 -6.19 -34.92 30.21
C ASP A 43 -5.88 -34.37 28.80
N GLY A 44 -6.35 -35.06 27.76
CA GLY A 44 -6.13 -34.71 26.36
C GLY A 44 -6.87 -33.44 25.96
N LYS A 45 -6.19 -32.28 25.99
CA LYS A 45 -6.59 -31.09 25.25
C LYS A 45 -5.47 -30.69 24.30
N GLU A 46 -5.69 -30.96 23.02
CA GLU A 46 -4.97 -30.35 21.92
C GLU A 46 -5.05 -28.82 22.09
N MET A 47 -3.95 -28.17 22.50
CA MET A 47 -3.89 -26.71 22.56
C MET A 47 -3.92 -26.18 21.13
N ARG A 48 -5.09 -25.72 20.69
CA ARG A 48 -5.22 -24.86 19.51
C ARG A 48 -4.88 -23.44 19.92
N ILE A 49 -3.68 -23.00 19.57
CA ILE A 49 -3.34 -21.58 19.55
C ILE A 49 -4.00 -21.00 18.31
N GLU A 50 -5.03 -20.19 18.52
CA GLU A 50 -5.59 -19.37 17.45
C GLU A 50 -4.70 -18.13 17.32
N LEU A 51 -4.00 -18.01 16.19
CA LEU A 51 -3.25 -16.80 15.88
C LEU A 51 -4.26 -15.73 15.45
N VAL A 52 -4.64 -14.88 16.39
CA VAL A 52 -5.60 -13.80 16.18
C VAL A 52 -4.81 -12.50 16.00
N HIS A 53 -5.02 -11.81 14.87
CA HIS A 53 -4.38 -10.54 14.60
C HIS A 53 -4.80 -9.50 15.66
N ARG A 54 -3.88 -8.61 16.05
CA ARG A 54 -4.11 -7.63 17.14
C ARG A 54 -5.27 -6.67 16.89
N HIS A 55 -5.75 -6.55 15.65
CA HIS A 55 -6.90 -5.73 15.26
C HIS A 55 -8.14 -6.56 14.87
N ASP A 56 -8.24 -7.82 15.34
CA ASP A 56 -9.43 -8.65 15.11
C ASP A 56 -10.68 -8.02 15.77
N SER A 57 -11.78 -7.96 15.00
CA SER A 57 -13.09 -7.43 15.43
C SER A 57 -13.61 -7.94 16.78
N ARG A 58 -13.13 -9.10 17.25
CA ARG A 58 -13.43 -9.67 18.57
C ARG A 58 -12.90 -8.84 19.75
N PHE A 59 -11.85 -8.05 19.53
CA PHE A 59 -11.33 -7.10 20.54
C PHE A 59 -12.11 -5.79 20.58
N PHE A 60 -12.88 -5.47 19.53
CA PHE A 60 -13.70 -4.24 19.43
C PHE A 60 -15.07 -4.38 20.08
N ARG A 61 -15.60 -5.60 20.20
CA ARG A 61 -17.00 -5.81 20.59
C ARG A 61 -17.26 -5.77 22.10
N ASN A 62 -16.22 -5.60 22.93
CA ASN A 62 -16.38 -5.74 24.38
C ASN A 62 -15.49 -4.80 25.21
N ARG A 63 -15.54 -3.48 24.97
CA ARG A 63 -14.97 -2.48 25.89
C ARG A 63 -15.86 -1.24 26.03
N ASN A 64 -16.89 -1.36 26.86
CA ASN A 64 -17.36 -0.22 27.65
C ASN A 64 -16.40 -0.09 28.86
N SER A 65 -15.58 0.96 28.89
CA SER A 65 -14.96 1.61 30.06
C SER A 65 -13.59 2.20 29.69
N ASP A 66 -13.58 3.53 29.57
CA ASP A 66 -12.59 4.50 30.05
C ASP A 66 -11.10 4.08 30.07
N ASN A 67 -10.28 4.82 29.29
CA ASN A 67 -8.81 4.84 29.23
C ASN A 67 -8.04 3.92 28.25
N ASN A 68 -8.68 3.31 27.24
CA ASN A 68 -7.97 2.45 26.25
C ASN A 68 -7.81 3.02 24.83
N GLY A 69 -8.19 4.28 24.56
CA GLY A 69 -8.08 4.89 23.21
C GLY A 69 -6.72 5.55 22.90
N ALA A 70 -5.94 5.90 23.92
CA ALA A 70 -4.73 6.71 23.75
C ALA A 70 -3.55 5.97 23.12
N LEU A 71 -3.39 4.69 23.47
CA LEU A 71 -2.33 3.83 22.93
C LEU A 71 -2.64 3.40 21.48
N ASP A 72 -3.92 3.36 21.08
CA ASP A 72 -4.37 2.84 19.78
C ASP A 72 -3.99 3.78 18.62
N GLN A 73 -4.26 5.08 18.77
CA GLN A 73 -3.96 6.07 17.73
C GLN A 73 -2.46 6.20 17.43
N LEU A 74 -1.64 6.28 18.46
CA LEU A 74 -0.20 6.36 18.30
C LEU A 74 0.38 5.09 17.67
N GLU A 75 -0.17 3.93 17.99
CA GLU A 75 0.25 2.66 17.40
C GLU A 75 -0.12 2.56 15.92
N TYR A 76 -1.28 3.10 15.50
CA TYR A 76 -1.63 3.24 14.08
C TYR A 76 -0.65 4.15 13.34
N ILE A 77 -0.30 5.29 13.95
CA ILE A 77 0.65 6.24 13.39
C ILE A 77 2.02 5.61 13.18
N LYS A 78 2.58 4.97 14.20
CA LYS A 78 3.83 4.22 14.06
C LYS A 78 3.72 3.15 12.95
N GLY A 79 2.58 2.46 12.88
CA GLY A 79 2.30 1.45 11.87
C GLY A 79 2.33 1.98 10.44
N PHE A 80 1.66 3.09 10.15
CA PHE A 80 1.66 3.64 8.79
C PHE A 80 2.99 4.31 8.43
N ILE A 81 3.71 4.93 9.37
CA ILE A 81 5.02 5.53 9.05
C ILE A 81 6.02 4.44 8.65
N GLN A 82 5.95 3.28 9.30
CA GLN A 82 6.74 2.12 8.87
C GLN A 82 6.37 1.66 7.46
N ARG A 83 5.08 1.62 7.11
CA ARG A 83 4.63 1.29 5.74
C ARG A 83 5.11 2.32 4.72
N ASP A 84 5.02 3.60 5.05
CA ASP A 84 5.47 4.72 4.22
C ASP A 84 6.96 4.63 3.93
N ALA A 85 7.77 4.21 4.91
CA ALA A 85 9.21 4.01 4.72
C ALA A 85 9.52 2.91 3.69
N VAL A 86 8.84 1.76 3.76
CA VAL A 86 8.99 0.66 2.77
C VAL A 86 8.54 1.12 1.38
N ARG A 87 7.41 1.84 1.34
CA ARG A 87 6.86 2.41 0.12
C ARG A 87 7.82 3.40 -0.55
N ARG A 88 8.49 4.24 0.25
CA ARG A 88 9.50 5.19 -0.24
C ARG A 88 10.69 4.49 -0.88
N GLN A 89 11.17 3.40 -0.29
CA GLN A 89 12.28 2.62 -0.86
C GLN A 89 11.95 2.13 -2.28
N ARG A 90 10.74 1.63 -2.50
CA ARG A 90 10.28 1.25 -3.85
C ARG A 90 10.22 2.43 -4.82
N MET A 91 9.77 3.60 -4.36
CA MET A 91 9.78 4.80 -5.20
C MET A 91 11.20 5.19 -5.62
N ASN A 92 12.17 5.10 -4.70
CA ASN A 92 13.59 5.39 -4.98
C ASN A 92 14.25 4.39 -5.94
N GLU A 93 13.92 3.10 -5.84
CA GLU A 93 14.40 2.08 -6.78
C GLU A 93 13.95 2.38 -8.21
N ARG A 94 12.68 2.76 -8.38
CA ARG A 94 12.10 3.13 -9.67
C ARG A 94 12.60 4.47 -10.19
N TRP A 95 12.85 5.40 -9.27
CA TRP A 95 13.49 6.68 -9.57
C TRP A 95 14.81 6.51 -10.31
N SER A 96 15.62 5.55 -9.86
CA SER A 96 16.94 5.26 -10.45
C SER A 96 16.85 4.66 -11.86
N ILE A 97 15.68 4.17 -12.28
CA ILE A 97 15.45 3.47 -13.55
C ILE A 97 14.83 4.42 -14.60
N SER A 98 14.09 5.45 -14.18
CA SER A 98 13.39 6.37 -15.09
C SER A 98 14.25 7.58 -15.47
N THR A 99 14.95 7.50 -16.61
CA THR A 99 15.79 8.59 -17.15
C THR A 99 15.38 9.10 -18.53
N ASN A 100 14.15 8.81 -18.99
CA ASN A 100 13.67 9.31 -20.27
C ASN A 100 12.32 10.04 -20.13
N ASN A 101 12.41 11.36 -19.92
CA ASN A 101 11.28 12.29 -20.02
C ASN A 101 10.82 12.41 -21.48
N LYS A 102 10.03 11.46 -21.96
CA LYS A 102 9.26 11.64 -23.19
C LYS A 102 7.95 12.32 -22.83
N LYS A 103 7.72 13.53 -23.37
CA LYS A 103 6.40 14.18 -23.33
C LYS A 103 5.40 13.25 -24.01
N HIS A 104 4.50 12.65 -23.24
CA HIS A 104 3.37 11.92 -23.77
C HIS A 104 2.31 12.93 -24.19
N ASN A 105 2.17 13.13 -25.51
CA ASN A 105 1.04 13.87 -26.06
C ASN A 105 -0.15 12.92 -26.19
N LEU A 106 -1.06 12.96 -25.22
CA LEU A 106 -2.41 12.45 -25.43
C LEU A 106 -3.08 13.35 -26.48
N ASN A 107 -3.40 12.79 -27.64
CA ASN A 107 -4.04 13.54 -28.72
C ASN A 107 -5.41 14.05 -28.25
N ASN A 108 -5.51 15.35 -28.07
CA ASN A 108 -6.71 16.03 -27.60
C ASN A 108 -7.73 16.13 -28.75
N ARG A 109 -8.46 15.05 -29.03
CA ARG A 109 -9.70 15.19 -29.79
C ARG A 109 -10.71 15.81 -28.84
N ARG A 110 -11.25 16.99 -29.19
CA ARG A 110 -12.41 17.60 -28.52
C ARG A 110 -13.62 16.66 -28.68
N GLN A 111 -13.69 15.63 -27.84
CA GLN A 111 -14.85 14.78 -27.64
C GLN A 111 -15.46 15.14 -26.29
N ASN A 112 -16.80 15.09 -26.23
CA ASN A 112 -17.51 15.14 -24.96
C ASN A 112 -17.34 13.77 -24.30
N TYR A 113 -16.27 13.63 -23.52
CA TYR A 113 -16.07 12.45 -22.69
C TYR A 113 -17.10 12.44 -21.56
N GLU A 114 -17.62 11.25 -21.24
CA GLU A 114 -18.38 11.06 -20.00
C GLU A 114 -17.41 11.09 -18.81
N THR A 115 -17.93 11.46 -17.65
CA THR A 115 -17.18 11.51 -16.40
C THR A 115 -17.68 10.39 -15.50
N PHE A 116 -16.77 9.66 -14.86
CA PHE A 116 -17.13 8.71 -13.81
C PHE A 116 -16.59 9.14 -12.46
N GLU A 117 -17.26 8.68 -11.41
CA GLU A 117 -16.89 8.95 -10.03
C GLU A 117 -16.77 7.65 -9.23
N MET A 118 -15.94 7.68 -8.20
CA MET A 118 -15.73 6.58 -7.27
C MET A 118 -15.74 7.15 -5.85
N PRO A 119 -16.64 6.68 -4.97
CA PRO A 119 -16.65 7.10 -3.57
C PRO A 119 -15.34 6.72 -2.88
N MET A 120 -14.81 7.65 -2.11
CA MET A 120 -13.54 7.55 -1.41
C MET A 120 -13.71 7.87 0.06
N GLN A 121 -13.11 7.06 0.94
CA GLN A 121 -13.22 7.19 2.39
C GLN A 121 -11.84 7.06 3.06
N SER A 122 -11.70 7.63 4.26
CA SER A 122 -10.51 7.41 5.08
C SER A 122 -10.42 5.95 5.56
N GLY A 123 -9.21 5.42 5.65
CA GLY A 123 -8.88 4.14 6.26
C GLY A 123 -8.92 4.12 7.79
N ARG A 124 -9.32 5.22 8.46
CA ARG A 124 -9.33 5.35 9.94
C ARG A 124 -9.93 4.13 10.63
N ASP A 125 -11.13 3.74 10.25
CA ASP A 125 -11.89 2.67 10.92
C ASP A 125 -11.25 1.28 10.70
N ASN A 126 -10.29 1.17 9.77
CA ASN A 126 -9.47 -0.01 9.52
C ASN A 126 -8.08 0.08 10.18
N GLY A 127 -7.76 1.16 10.90
CA GLY A 127 -6.43 1.40 11.47
C GLY A 127 -5.39 1.78 10.42
N LEU A 128 -5.84 2.34 9.30
CA LEU A 128 -5.02 2.65 8.12
C LEU A 128 -5.01 4.17 7.88
N GLY A 129 -3.87 4.69 7.44
CA GLY A 129 -3.67 6.12 7.11
C GLY A 129 -3.94 6.43 5.64
N GLU A 130 -4.31 5.40 4.86
CA GLU A 130 -4.56 5.45 3.43
C GLU A 130 -6.05 5.68 3.12
N TYR A 131 -6.35 6.09 1.88
CA TYR A 131 -7.73 6.31 1.42
C TYR A 131 -8.21 5.14 0.57
N PHE A 132 -9.46 4.77 0.75
CA PHE A 132 -10.08 3.61 0.13
C PHE A 132 -11.13 4.02 -0.88
N VAL A 133 -11.16 3.36 -2.02
CA VAL A 133 -12.22 3.46 -3.02
C VAL A 133 -12.90 2.12 -3.21
N GLN A 134 -14.19 2.14 -3.50
CA GLN A 134 -14.93 0.93 -3.86
C GLN A 134 -14.77 0.66 -5.36
N VAL A 135 -14.31 -0.54 -5.70
CA VAL A 135 -14.13 -1.01 -7.08
C VAL A 135 -15.03 -2.22 -7.31
N GLU A 136 -15.72 -2.24 -8.44
CA GLU A 136 -16.45 -3.42 -8.92
C GLU A 136 -15.72 -4.05 -10.11
N VAL A 137 -15.13 -5.23 -9.91
CA VAL A 137 -14.32 -5.94 -10.92
C VAL A 137 -14.95 -7.28 -11.29
N GLY A 138 -14.95 -7.60 -12.59
CA GLY A 138 -15.43 -8.85 -13.14
C GLY A 138 -16.85 -8.83 -13.70
N THR A 139 -17.26 -9.95 -14.32
CA THR A 139 -18.62 -10.14 -14.86
C THR A 139 -19.21 -11.49 -14.42
N PRO A 140 -20.18 -11.53 -13.47
CA PRO A 140 -20.75 -10.40 -12.73
C PRO A 140 -19.72 -9.73 -11.81
N GLY A 141 -19.94 -8.45 -11.50
CA GLY A 141 -19.03 -7.64 -10.70
C GLY A 141 -18.90 -8.11 -9.25
N GLN A 142 -17.65 -8.14 -8.78
CA GLN A 142 -17.26 -8.40 -7.40
C GLN A 142 -16.75 -7.09 -6.79
N LYS A 143 -17.28 -6.70 -5.62
CA LYS A 143 -16.98 -5.41 -4.99
C LYS A 143 -15.86 -5.51 -3.97
N PHE A 144 -14.91 -4.58 -4.03
CA PHE A 144 -13.76 -4.52 -3.14
C PHE A 144 -13.50 -3.09 -2.68
N TRP A 145 -13.09 -2.94 -1.42
CA TRP A 145 -12.49 -1.70 -0.92
C TRP A 145 -10.98 -1.83 -1.06
N VAL A 146 -10.40 -0.97 -1.88
CA VAL A 146 -8.97 -0.98 -2.20
C VAL A 146 -8.35 0.38 -1.98
N VAL A 147 -7.05 0.41 -1.67
CA VAL A 147 -6.32 1.66 -1.46
C VAL A 147 -6.20 2.42 -2.79
N ALA A 148 -6.48 3.72 -2.79
CA ALA A 148 -6.28 4.62 -3.93
C ALA A 148 -4.85 5.21 -3.90
N ASP A 149 -4.05 4.87 -4.90
CA ASP A 149 -2.59 4.95 -4.77
C ASP A 149 -1.91 5.55 -6.00
N THR A 150 -1.53 6.83 -5.95
CA THR A 150 -0.80 7.52 -7.05
C THR A 150 0.66 7.11 -7.23
N GLY A 151 1.27 6.45 -6.24
CA GLY A 151 2.65 5.96 -6.33
C GLY A 151 2.76 4.52 -6.84
N ASN A 152 1.64 3.87 -7.20
CA ASN A 152 1.59 2.51 -7.71
C ASN A 152 0.75 2.43 -8.98
N GLU A 153 1.28 1.89 -10.07
CA GLU A 153 0.57 1.79 -11.35
C GLU A 153 -0.21 0.48 -11.55
N LEU A 154 0.15 -0.60 -10.84
CA LEU A 154 -0.56 -1.88 -10.96
C LEU A 154 -1.79 -1.90 -10.06
N THR A 155 -2.99 -1.89 -10.64
CA THR A 155 -4.20 -2.26 -9.91
C THR A 155 -4.20 -3.76 -9.64
N TRP A 156 -4.30 -4.17 -8.37
CA TRP A 156 -4.29 -5.58 -8.00
C TRP A 156 -5.24 -5.86 -6.83
N PHE A 157 -5.67 -7.12 -6.75
CA PHE A 157 -6.58 -7.63 -5.72
C PHE A 157 -6.00 -8.86 -5.05
N ASN A 158 -6.22 -8.98 -3.75
CA ASN A 158 -5.99 -10.23 -3.02
C ASN A 158 -6.86 -11.32 -3.64
N CYS A 159 -6.28 -12.47 -3.97
CA CYS A 159 -6.98 -13.50 -4.73
C CYS A 159 -6.61 -14.92 -4.31
N LEU A 160 -7.54 -15.85 -4.59
CA LEU A 160 -7.34 -17.27 -4.38
C LEU A 160 -7.41 -18.01 -5.72
N ASP A 161 -6.25 -18.41 -6.25
CA ASP A 161 -6.18 -19.34 -7.36
C ASP A 161 -6.24 -20.79 -6.84
N LYS A 162 -7.46 -21.29 -6.62
CA LYS A 162 -7.66 -22.73 -6.59
C LYS A 162 -8.03 -23.18 -7.99
N LYS A 163 -7.10 -23.89 -8.65
CA LYS A 163 -7.48 -24.83 -9.72
C LYS A 163 -8.63 -25.70 -9.18
N PRO A 164 -9.78 -25.82 -9.88
CA PRO A 164 -10.76 -26.82 -9.50
C PRO A 164 -10.03 -28.18 -9.49
N PRO A 165 -10.28 -29.05 -8.49
CA PRO A 165 -9.61 -30.33 -8.42
C PRO A 165 -9.83 -31.04 -9.76
N SER A 166 -8.73 -31.28 -10.47
CA SER A 166 -8.74 -32.07 -11.69
C SER A 166 -9.49 -33.36 -11.36
N VAL A 167 -10.60 -33.60 -12.05
CA VAL A 167 -11.28 -34.89 -12.01
C VAL A 167 -10.34 -35.88 -12.69
N LEU A 168 -9.35 -36.39 -11.95
CA LEU A 168 -8.65 -37.61 -12.28
C LEU A 168 -9.72 -38.69 -12.23
N GLY A 169 -10.19 -39.07 -13.43
CA GLY A 169 -11.15 -40.13 -13.64
C GLY A 169 -10.61 -41.43 -13.06
N VAL A 170 -11.01 -41.73 -11.83
CA VAL A 170 -10.87 -43.08 -11.27
C VAL A 170 -12.15 -43.82 -11.58
N HIS A 171 -12.15 -44.55 -12.70
CA HIS A 171 -13.12 -45.59 -12.99
C HIS A 171 -13.11 -46.63 -11.85
N LYS A 172 -14.02 -46.51 -10.88
CA LYS A 172 -14.26 -47.59 -9.92
C LYS A 172 -15.12 -48.67 -10.58
N LYS A 173 -14.46 -49.73 -11.07
CA LYS A 173 -15.09 -51.00 -11.44
C LYS A 173 -15.91 -51.54 -10.26
N ARG A 174 -17.20 -51.72 -10.48
CA ARG A 174 -18.18 -52.20 -9.50
C ARG A 174 -18.21 -53.73 -9.54
N HIS A 175 -17.50 -54.40 -8.63
CA HIS A 175 -17.66 -55.85 -8.46
C HIS A 175 -18.99 -56.17 -7.78
N ARG A 176 -19.89 -56.85 -8.51
CA ARG A 176 -21.08 -57.51 -7.97
C ARG A 176 -20.65 -58.76 -7.18
N ARG A 177 -20.93 -58.79 -5.88
CA ARG A 177 -20.97 -60.04 -5.10
C ARG A 177 -22.42 -60.41 -4.82
N THR A 178 -22.77 -61.61 -5.24
CA THR A 178 -24.04 -62.32 -5.08
C THR A 178 -24.30 -62.65 -3.60
N ARG A 179 -25.56 -62.53 -3.17
CA ARG A 179 -26.06 -62.97 -1.85
C ARG A 179 -26.80 -64.30 -2.00
N PRO A 180 -26.63 -65.28 -1.10
CA PRO A 180 -27.63 -66.30 -0.89
C PRO A 180 -28.67 -65.87 0.16
N ARG A 181 -29.91 -66.34 -0.04
CA ARG A 181 -31.07 -66.20 0.84
C ARG A 181 -31.03 -67.24 1.96
N SER A 182 -31.40 -66.86 3.19
CA SER A 182 -32.21 -67.71 4.06
C SER A 182 -33.00 -66.87 5.09
N ARG A 183 -34.20 -67.38 5.41
CA ARG A 183 -35.26 -66.83 6.27
C ARG A 183 -34.99 -67.13 7.75
N THR A 184 -35.45 -66.28 8.67
CA THR A 184 -36.43 -66.60 9.76
C THR A 184 -36.71 -65.39 10.68
N ARG A 185 -37.73 -65.56 11.53
CA ARG A 185 -38.67 -64.60 12.15
C ARG A 185 -38.21 -63.98 13.48
N SER A 186 -38.79 -62.79 13.71
CA SER A 186 -39.34 -62.24 14.97
C SER A 186 -38.45 -61.63 16.07
N SER A 187 -38.93 -60.46 16.53
CA SER A 187 -39.00 -60.02 17.92
C SER A 187 -37.72 -59.51 18.62
N ARG A 188 -37.54 -58.18 18.63
CA ARG A 188 -37.63 -57.31 19.83
C ARG A 188 -37.08 -55.92 19.53
N ARG A 189 -37.90 -54.92 19.82
CA ARG A 189 -37.60 -53.49 19.71
C ARG A 189 -36.77 -53.09 20.94
N THR A 190 -35.49 -52.82 20.78
CA THR A 190 -34.68 -52.08 21.79
C THR A 190 -34.01 -50.89 21.10
N LYS A 191 -34.41 -49.69 21.55
CA LYS A 191 -33.81 -48.41 21.14
C LYS A 191 -32.37 -48.34 21.68
N ARG A 192 -31.38 -48.57 20.82
CA ARG A 192 -29.99 -48.12 21.07
C ARG A 192 -29.62 -47.05 20.04
N ARG A 193 -29.60 -45.79 20.50
CA ARG A 193 -29.06 -44.63 19.76
C ARG A 193 -27.59 -44.91 19.45
N ARG A 194 -27.28 -45.31 18.21
CA ARG A 194 -25.90 -45.25 17.69
C ARG A 194 -25.54 -43.77 17.50
N ARG A 195 -24.64 -43.26 18.36
CA ARG A 195 -23.94 -41.99 18.12
C ARG A 195 -23.28 -42.10 16.75
N ARG A 196 -23.72 -41.28 15.78
CA ARG A 196 -22.95 -41.00 14.57
C ARG A 196 -21.68 -40.29 15.04
N ILE A 197 -20.55 -41.00 15.01
CA ILE A 197 -19.24 -40.36 15.01
C ILE A 197 -19.22 -39.49 13.75
N ARG A 198 -19.41 -38.18 13.92
CA ARG A 198 -19.16 -37.21 12.86
C ARG A 198 -17.68 -37.32 12.57
N ARG A 199 -17.34 -37.73 11.33
CA ARG A 199 -16.00 -37.55 10.79
C ARG A 199 -15.55 -36.12 11.06
N PRO A 200 -14.29 -35.89 11.47
CA PRO A 200 -13.78 -34.53 11.58
C PRO A 200 -13.98 -33.86 10.22
N LYS A 201 -14.63 -32.70 10.21
CA LYS A 201 -14.71 -31.86 9.03
C LYS A 201 -13.27 -31.57 8.64
N ASN A 202 -12.85 -32.07 7.48
CA ASN A 202 -11.61 -31.66 6.84
C ASN A 202 -11.52 -30.13 6.88
N THR A 203 -10.34 -29.68 7.28
CA THR A 203 -9.80 -28.33 7.23
C THR A 203 -10.35 -27.51 6.05
N THR A 204 -11.13 -26.49 6.42
CA THR A 204 -11.37 -25.22 5.74
C THR A 204 -10.99 -25.14 4.25
N ASN A 205 -11.97 -25.42 3.40
CA ASN A 205 -12.03 -24.81 2.08
C ASN A 205 -12.23 -23.29 2.31
N LYS A 206 -11.18 -22.45 2.33
CA LYS A 206 -11.32 -20.98 2.21
C LYS A 206 -12.02 -20.78 0.84
N GLN A 207 -13.34 -20.59 0.88
CA GLN A 207 -14.15 -20.16 -0.25
C GLN A 207 -13.81 -18.69 -0.52
N CYS A 208 -14.07 -18.22 -1.74
CA CYS A 208 -14.10 -16.79 -2.07
C CYS A 208 -14.97 -16.08 -1.03
N GLY A 209 -14.35 -15.44 -0.05
CA GLY A 209 -15.01 -14.69 1.01
C GLY A 209 -14.93 -13.20 0.71
N ASP A 210 -15.52 -12.40 1.60
CA ASP A 210 -15.44 -10.95 1.51
C ASP A 210 -13.97 -10.50 1.48
N GLY A 211 -13.65 -9.58 0.56
CA GLY A 211 -12.30 -9.02 0.40
C GLY A 211 -11.30 -9.84 -0.43
N VAL A 212 -11.73 -10.96 -1.03
CA VAL A 212 -10.87 -11.80 -1.89
C VAL A 212 -11.47 -11.95 -3.29
N PHE A 213 -10.73 -11.51 -4.31
CA PHE A 213 -11.11 -11.66 -5.71
C PHE A 213 -11.02 -13.11 -6.18
N CYS A 214 -12.06 -13.55 -6.88
CA CYS A 214 -12.13 -14.87 -7.49
C CYS A 214 -12.24 -14.78 -9.01
N PRO A 215 -11.11 -14.89 -9.73
CA PRO A 215 -11.07 -14.79 -11.18
C PRO A 215 -12.02 -15.77 -11.88
N GLN A 216 -12.14 -17.01 -11.35
CA GLN A 216 -12.99 -18.05 -11.91
C GLN A 216 -14.50 -17.76 -11.86
N HIS A 217 -14.92 -16.76 -11.09
CA HIS A 217 -16.31 -16.32 -11.04
C HIS A 217 -16.62 -15.20 -12.03
N SER A 218 -15.58 -14.58 -12.62
CA SER A 218 -15.72 -13.57 -13.66
C SER A 218 -15.63 -14.22 -15.03
N LYS A 219 -16.65 -13.99 -15.86
CA LYS A 219 -16.69 -14.44 -17.27
C LYS A 219 -15.83 -13.59 -18.19
N SER A 220 -15.49 -12.37 -17.77
CA SER A 220 -14.62 -11.43 -18.50
C SER A 220 -13.16 -11.56 -18.10
N PHE A 221 -12.84 -12.38 -17.09
CA PHE A 221 -11.46 -12.61 -16.69
C PHE A 221 -10.72 -13.48 -17.71
N GLU A 222 -9.56 -13.00 -18.15
CA GLU A 222 -8.62 -13.76 -18.97
C GLU A 222 -7.23 -13.69 -18.34
N ALA A 223 -6.61 -14.84 -18.08
CA ALA A 223 -5.23 -14.86 -17.57
C ALA A 223 -4.26 -14.47 -18.69
N VAL A 224 -3.35 -13.53 -18.41
CA VAL A 224 -2.28 -13.19 -19.35
C VAL A 224 -1.32 -14.37 -19.40
N THR A 225 -1.12 -14.97 -20.57
CA THR A 225 -0.21 -16.12 -20.69
C THR A 225 1.25 -15.68 -20.71
N CYS A 226 2.14 -16.49 -20.14
CA CYS A 226 3.57 -16.19 -20.05
C CYS A 226 4.25 -16.03 -21.42
N SER A 227 3.79 -16.76 -22.43
CA SER A 227 4.32 -16.65 -23.78
C SER A 227 3.92 -15.38 -24.55
N SER A 228 2.89 -14.67 -24.08
CA SER A 228 2.35 -13.49 -24.75
C SER A 228 3.37 -12.35 -24.86
N LEU A 229 3.24 -11.53 -25.91
CA LEU A 229 4.02 -10.29 -26.04
C LEU A 229 3.73 -9.33 -24.88
N LYS A 230 2.49 -9.32 -24.40
CA LYS A 230 2.08 -8.55 -23.22
C LYS A 230 2.92 -8.90 -22.00
N CYS A 231 3.05 -10.18 -21.67
CA CYS A 231 3.90 -10.61 -20.54
C CYS A 231 5.38 -10.26 -20.75
N LYS A 232 5.90 -10.46 -21.97
CA LYS A 232 7.33 -10.32 -22.27
C LYS A 232 7.82 -8.89 -22.40
N PHE A 233 6.94 -7.98 -22.83
CA PHE A 233 7.33 -6.62 -23.22
C PHE A 233 6.45 -5.56 -22.58
N ASP A 234 5.12 -5.69 -22.65
CA ASP A 234 4.24 -4.60 -22.16
C ASP A 234 4.18 -4.54 -20.62
N LEU A 235 4.38 -5.67 -19.94
CA LEU A 235 4.31 -5.78 -18.48
C LEU A 235 5.69 -5.83 -17.80
N SER A 236 6.78 -5.65 -18.55
CA SER A 236 8.14 -5.68 -17.97
C SER A 236 8.33 -4.60 -16.91
N ASP A 237 7.77 -3.40 -17.16
CA ASP A 237 7.84 -2.26 -16.25
C ASP A 237 6.98 -2.48 -14.98
N LEU A 238 6.08 -3.46 -15.03
CA LEU A 238 5.24 -3.91 -13.90
C LEU A 238 5.84 -5.14 -13.19
N PHE A 239 7.13 -5.43 -13.37
CA PHE A 239 7.84 -6.57 -12.77
C PHE A 239 7.32 -7.94 -13.22
N SER A 240 6.94 -8.08 -14.49
CA SER A 240 6.59 -9.38 -15.04
C SER A 240 7.77 -10.35 -15.03
N LEU A 241 7.48 -11.59 -14.65
CA LEU A 241 8.41 -12.71 -14.72
C LEU A 241 8.16 -13.45 -16.04
N THR A 242 9.10 -13.32 -16.97
CA THR A 242 8.98 -13.91 -18.31
C THR A 242 9.45 -15.36 -18.39
N TYR A 243 9.96 -15.92 -17.28
CA TYR A 243 10.41 -17.30 -17.19
C TYR A 243 9.37 -18.15 -16.48
N CYS A 244 8.75 -19.06 -17.23
CA CYS A 244 7.71 -19.94 -16.72
C CYS A 244 7.96 -21.40 -17.12
N PRO A 245 7.47 -22.38 -16.32
CA PRO A 245 7.59 -23.80 -16.67
C PRO A 245 6.98 -24.15 -18.02
N ARG A 246 5.85 -23.54 -18.38
CA ARG A 246 5.19 -23.73 -19.68
C ARG A 246 4.74 -22.40 -20.31
N PRO A 247 4.75 -22.28 -21.65
CA PRO A 247 4.26 -21.11 -22.38
C PRO A 247 2.84 -20.65 -22.04
N SER A 248 1.96 -21.59 -21.69
CA SER A 248 0.55 -21.37 -21.36
C SER A 248 0.31 -21.06 -19.88
N ASP A 249 1.34 -21.13 -19.03
CA ASP A 249 1.18 -20.78 -17.62
C ASP A 249 0.88 -19.27 -17.49
N PRO A 250 0.17 -18.83 -16.43
CA PRO A 250 -0.06 -17.42 -16.18
C PRO A 250 1.25 -16.62 -16.08
N CYS A 251 1.24 -15.39 -16.59
CA CYS A 251 2.32 -14.43 -16.45
C CYS A 251 2.42 -14.00 -15.00
N LEU A 252 3.50 -14.37 -14.32
CA LEU A 252 3.69 -14.05 -12.91
C LEU A 252 4.27 -12.64 -12.74
N TYR A 253 4.07 -12.05 -11.57
CA TYR A 253 4.86 -10.92 -11.11
C TYR A 253 5.36 -11.16 -9.69
N ASP A 254 6.47 -10.49 -9.39
CA ASP A 254 7.08 -10.48 -8.07
C ASP A 254 7.54 -9.07 -7.75
N ILE A 255 6.79 -8.40 -6.88
CA ILE A 255 7.14 -7.09 -6.36
C ILE A 255 7.87 -7.35 -5.05
N SER A 256 9.19 -7.50 -5.11
CA SER A 256 10.06 -7.68 -3.94
C SER A 256 10.74 -6.36 -3.57
N TYR A 257 10.90 -6.11 -2.28
CA TYR A 257 11.44 -4.87 -1.72
C TYR A 257 12.78 -5.11 -1.00
N VAL A 258 13.58 -4.06 -0.82
CA VAL A 258 14.87 -4.10 -0.09
C VAL A 258 14.71 -4.50 1.39
N ASP A 259 13.58 -4.17 2.01
CA ASP A 259 13.24 -4.61 3.38
C ASP A 259 12.92 -6.12 3.47
N GLY A 260 12.90 -6.82 2.33
CA GLY A 260 12.59 -8.25 2.22
C GLY A 260 11.10 -8.56 2.16
N SER A 261 10.23 -7.56 2.13
CA SER A 261 8.81 -7.76 1.84
C SER A 261 8.60 -8.11 0.36
N SER A 262 7.55 -8.86 0.04
CA SER A 262 7.19 -9.12 -1.35
C SER A 262 5.70 -9.38 -1.56
N ALA A 263 5.19 -8.97 -2.72
CA ALA A 263 3.86 -9.29 -3.21
C ALA A 263 3.98 -10.07 -4.53
N LYS A 264 3.45 -11.30 -4.54
CA LYS A 264 3.55 -12.22 -5.68
C LYS A 264 2.18 -12.65 -6.14
N GLY A 265 2.06 -12.77 -7.46
CA GLY A 265 0.80 -13.09 -8.10
C GLY A 265 0.95 -13.33 -9.58
N PHE A 266 -0.17 -13.25 -10.29
CA PHE A 266 -0.19 -13.33 -11.75
C PHE A 266 -1.09 -12.26 -12.35
N PHE A 267 -0.77 -11.88 -13.58
CA PHE A 267 -1.55 -10.92 -14.35
C PHE A 267 -2.76 -11.58 -15.00
N GLY A 268 -3.85 -10.85 -15.00
CA GLY A 268 -5.01 -11.10 -15.83
C GLY A 268 -5.53 -9.80 -16.43
N THR A 269 -6.50 -9.94 -17.32
CA THR A 269 -7.33 -8.83 -17.78
C THR A 269 -8.75 -9.08 -17.35
N ASP A 270 -9.45 -8.04 -16.91
CA ASP A 270 -10.88 -8.12 -16.58
C ASP A 270 -11.55 -6.76 -16.83
N THR A 271 -12.83 -6.67 -16.49
CA THR A 271 -13.63 -5.45 -16.61
C THR A 271 -13.82 -4.81 -15.24
N ILE A 272 -13.58 -3.51 -15.13
CA ILE A 272 -14.04 -2.69 -13.99
C ILE A 272 -15.30 -1.94 -14.41
N THR A 273 -16.36 -2.05 -13.61
CA THR A 273 -17.58 -1.26 -13.76
C THR A 273 -17.43 0.04 -12.97
N VAL A 274 -17.80 1.17 -13.58
CA VAL A 274 -17.71 2.51 -12.97
C VAL A 274 -19.06 3.20 -13.03
N ASP A 275 -19.35 4.05 -12.05
CA ASP A 275 -20.58 4.84 -12.03
C ASP A 275 -20.34 6.20 -12.72
N LEU A 276 -21.11 6.47 -13.77
CA LEU A 276 -21.02 7.73 -14.51
C LEU A 276 -21.84 8.79 -13.78
N THR A 277 -21.34 10.03 -13.79
CA THR A 277 -22.05 11.18 -13.19
C THR A 277 -23.38 11.48 -13.88
N SER A 278 -23.62 10.89 -15.05
CA SER A 278 -24.92 10.90 -15.75
C SER A 278 -25.97 9.95 -15.15
N GLY A 279 -25.62 9.17 -14.12
CA GLY A 279 -26.46 8.15 -13.49
C GLY A 279 -26.50 6.81 -14.22
N LYS A 280 -25.65 6.62 -15.24
CA LYS A 280 -25.48 5.36 -15.98
C LYS A 280 -24.26 4.59 -15.46
N GLN A 281 -24.13 3.34 -15.86
CA GLN A 281 -22.92 2.56 -15.61
C GLN A 281 -21.99 2.59 -16.84
N GLY A 282 -20.72 2.85 -16.60
CA GLY A 282 -19.61 2.72 -17.53
C GLY A 282 -18.79 1.45 -17.27
N LYS A 283 -17.87 1.14 -18.17
CA LYS A 283 -16.98 -0.02 -18.07
C LYS A 283 -15.60 0.29 -18.63
N LEU A 284 -14.57 -0.17 -17.92
CA LEU A 284 -13.19 -0.26 -18.39
C LEU A 284 -12.91 -1.73 -18.70
N GLU A 285 -13.06 -2.13 -19.95
CA GLU A 285 -12.88 -3.51 -20.41
C GLU A 285 -11.43 -3.82 -20.75
N ASN A 286 -11.05 -5.09 -20.61
CA ASN A 286 -9.69 -5.57 -20.93
C ASN A 286 -8.60 -4.78 -20.17
N LEU A 287 -8.89 -4.41 -18.93
CA LEU A 287 -7.97 -3.73 -18.04
C LEU A 287 -7.02 -4.76 -17.41
N THR A 288 -5.72 -4.48 -17.45
CA THR A 288 -4.72 -5.30 -16.76
C THR A 288 -4.87 -5.18 -15.25
N ILE A 289 -5.03 -6.32 -14.57
CA ILE A 289 -5.11 -6.41 -13.12
C ILE A 289 -4.15 -7.47 -12.58
N GLY A 290 -3.67 -7.28 -11.37
CA GLY A 290 -2.92 -8.27 -10.61
C GLY A 290 -3.82 -9.13 -9.73
N CYS A 291 -3.61 -10.44 -9.75
CA CYS A 291 -4.19 -11.39 -8.80
C CYS A 291 -3.10 -11.79 -7.80
N THR A 292 -3.06 -11.14 -6.63
CA THR A 292 -2.04 -11.35 -5.60
C THR A 292 -2.43 -12.53 -4.72
N ASN A 293 -1.63 -13.60 -4.69
CA ASN A 293 -1.93 -14.81 -3.93
C ASN A 293 -0.93 -15.09 -2.79
N SER A 294 0.18 -14.36 -2.75
CA SER A 294 1.19 -14.49 -1.72
C SER A 294 1.77 -13.13 -1.37
N MET A 295 1.78 -12.82 -0.08
CA MET A 295 2.44 -11.65 0.48
C MET A 295 3.37 -12.13 1.59
N LEU A 296 4.66 -11.84 1.48
CA LEU A 296 5.66 -12.23 2.46
C LEU A 296 6.17 -10.97 3.16
N ASN A 297 6.14 -10.96 4.49
CA ASN A 297 6.65 -9.88 5.34
C ASN A 297 6.13 -8.47 4.99
N GLY A 298 5.06 -8.36 4.20
CA GLY A 298 4.49 -7.08 3.78
C GLY A 298 3.68 -6.46 4.91
N VAL A 299 4.21 -5.42 5.54
CA VAL A 299 3.51 -4.61 6.55
C VAL A 299 2.33 -3.84 5.92
N THR A 300 2.34 -3.67 4.60
CA THR A 300 1.46 -2.77 3.85
C THR A 300 0.11 -3.36 3.43
N PHE A 301 -0.02 -4.69 3.46
CA PHE A 301 -1.10 -5.37 2.75
C PHE A 301 -1.62 -6.54 3.58
N ASN A 302 -2.41 -6.20 4.60
CA ASN A 302 -2.98 -7.18 5.51
C ASN A 302 -4.25 -7.79 4.90
N GLU A 303 -4.76 -8.87 5.50
CA GLU A 303 -6.06 -9.48 5.15
C GLU A 303 -7.23 -8.46 5.20
N ASP A 304 -7.04 -7.31 5.84
CA ASP A 304 -8.00 -6.21 5.97
C ASP A 304 -8.08 -5.31 4.72
N THR A 305 -7.09 -5.35 3.82
CA THR A 305 -7.11 -4.64 2.53
C THR A 305 -7.45 -5.61 1.41
N SER A 306 -8.39 -5.27 0.53
CA SER A 306 -8.75 -6.15 -0.59
C SER A 306 -7.81 -6.02 -1.80
N GLY A 307 -6.92 -5.04 -1.78
CA GLY A 307 -6.02 -4.72 -2.90
C GLY A 307 -5.65 -3.23 -2.98
N ILE A 308 -5.08 -2.84 -4.12
CA ILE A 308 -4.75 -1.45 -4.49
C ILE A 308 -5.42 -1.12 -5.83
N LEU A 309 -6.08 0.04 -5.92
CA LEU A 309 -6.33 0.73 -7.18
C LEU A 309 -5.12 1.60 -7.52
N GLY A 310 -4.37 1.17 -8.52
CA GLY A 310 -3.18 1.88 -8.97
C GLY A 310 -3.57 3.16 -9.72
N LEU A 311 -3.30 4.31 -9.11
CA LEU A 311 -3.43 5.63 -9.71
C LEU A 311 -2.10 6.13 -10.30
N GLY A 312 -1.04 5.32 -10.29
CA GLY A 312 0.19 5.60 -11.03
C GLY A 312 -0.02 5.56 -12.55
N TYR A 313 0.62 6.47 -13.28
CA TYR A 313 0.53 6.49 -14.74
C TYR A 313 1.57 5.58 -15.38
N SER A 314 1.12 4.53 -16.07
CA SER A 314 1.96 3.73 -16.96
C SER A 314 1.11 3.11 -18.05
N LYS A 315 1.73 2.64 -19.14
CA LYS A 315 1.02 1.89 -20.17
C LYS A 315 0.35 0.67 -19.53
N GLU A 316 -0.90 0.38 -19.91
CA GLU A 316 -1.72 -0.70 -19.35
C GLU A 316 -2.23 -0.46 -17.91
N SER A 317 -1.91 0.67 -17.27
CA SER A 317 -2.44 1.01 -15.94
C SER A 317 -3.92 1.38 -15.98
N PHE A 318 -4.55 1.40 -14.80
CA PHE A 318 -5.92 1.88 -14.66
C PHE A 318 -6.06 3.32 -15.15
N VAL A 319 -5.10 4.20 -14.79
CA VAL A 319 -5.12 5.60 -15.22
C VAL A 319 -4.98 5.73 -16.73
N ASP A 320 -4.08 4.98 -17.36
CA ASP A 320 -3.93 4.98 -18.82
C ASP A 320 -5.25 4.58 -19.52
N LYS A 321 -5.88 3.48 -19.09
CA LYS A 321 -7.18 3.06 -19.66
C LYS A 321 -8.29 4.07 -19.39
N ALA A 322 -8.40 4.55 -18.15
CA ALA A 322 -9.45 5.49 -17.75
C ALA A 322 -9.33 6.82 -18.49
N THR A 323 -8.11 7.35 -18.62
CA THR A 323 -7.88 8.65 -19.27
C THR A 323 -8.04 8.60 -20.79
N LEU A 324 -7.74 7.46 -21.42
CA LEU A 324 -8.03 7.24 -22.85
C LEU A 324 -9.54 7.20 -23.14
N GLN A 325 -10.34 6.66 -22.22
CA GLN A 325 -11.77 6.42 -22.44
C GLN A 325 -12.67 7.54 -21.92
N TYR A 326 -12.33 8.15 -20.78
CA TYR A 326 -13.16 9.11 -20.05
C TYR A 326 -12.56 10.52 -19.97
N GLY A 327 -11.44 10.75 -20.66
CA GLY A 327 -10.81 12.07 -20.77
C GLY A 327 -9.50 12.14 -19.97
N GLY A 328 -8.58 12.95 -20.47
CA GLY A 328 -7.17 12.93 -20.10
C GLY A 328 -6.80 13.50 -18.72
N LYS A 329 -7.72 13.47 -17.76
CA LYS A 329 -7.50 13.98 -16.40
C LYS A 329 -8.27 13.19 -15.36
N PHE A 330 -7.76 13.22 -14.13
CA PHE A 330 -8.46 12.73 -12.96
C PHE A 330 -8.27 13.69 -11.79
N SER A 331 -9.15 13.63 -10.81
CA SER A 331 -9.07 14.49 -9.62
C SER A 331 -9.62 13.81 -8.39
N TYR A 332 -9.09 14.13 -7.23
CA TYR A 332 -9.62 13.65 -5.94
C TYR A 332 -9.61 14.76 -4.90
N CYS A 333 -10.44 14.61 -3.87
CA CYS A 333 -10.42 15.47 -2.69
C CYS A 333 -10.35 14.60 -1.45
N LEU A 334 -9.33 14.79 -0.61
CA LEU A 334 -9.15 13.96 0.58
C LEU A 334 -9.82 14.65 1.78
N VAL A 335 -10.83 14.00 2.36
CA VAL A 335 -11.40 14.38 3.66
C VAL A 335 -10.37 14.19 4.77
N ASP A 336 -10.66 14.65 5.98
CA ASP A 336 -9.78 14.42 7.12
C ASP A 336 -9.48 12.91 7.29
N HIS A 337 -8.21 12.53 7.46
CA HIS A 337 -7.81 11.14 7.73
C HIS A 337 -8.44 10.60 9.01
N LEU A 338 -8.85 11.45 9.94
CA LEU A 338 -9.61 11.07 11.12
C LEU A 338 -11.12 11.06 10.87
N SER A 339 -11.60 11.18 9.64
CA SER A 339 -13.04 11.03 9.38
C SER A 339 -13.47 9.58 9.58
N HIS A 340 -14.69 9.38 10.08
CA HIS A 340 -15.35 8.07 10.08
C HIS A 340 -15.69 7.65 8.64
N ARG A 341 -15.85 6.35 8.40
CA ARG A 341 -16.13 5.78 7.06
C ARG A 341 -17.44 6.23 6.42
N ASP A 342 -18.35 6.84 7.18
CA ASP A 342 -19.60 7.41 6.66
C ASP A 342 -19.40 8.78 6.01
N VAL A 343 -18.26 9.44 6.27
CA VAL A 343 -17.83 10.63 5.54
C VAL A 343 -17.15 10.18 4.26
N SER A 344 -17.81 10.45 3.14
CA SER A 344 -17.28 10.15 1.81
C SER A 344 -16.81 11.41 1.10
N SER A 345 -15.84 11.19 0.24
CA SER A 345 -15.33 12.11 -0.78
C SER A 345 -15.33 11.36 -2.11
N HIS A 346 -14.77 11.96 -3.16
CA HIS A 346 -14.88 11.40 -4.50
C HIS A 346 -13.55 11.46 -5.26
N LEU A 347 -13.30 10.40 -6.02
CA LEU A 347 -12.31 10.33 -7.10
C LEU A 347 -13.05 10.41 -8.43
N PHE A 348 -12.67 11.35 -9.29
CA PHE A 348 -13.27 11.59 -10.59
C PHE A 348 -12.27 11.32 -11.72
N PHE A 349 -12.77 10.79 -12.83
CA PHE A 349 -12.06 10.75 -14.11
C PHE A 349 -12.90 11.46 -15.17
N GLY A 350 -12.25 12.31 -15.95
CA GLY A 350 -12.90 13.18 -16.94
C GLY A 350 -13.13 14.60 -16.44
N ASN A 351 -14.00 15.33 -17.14
CA ASN A 351 -14.32 16.71 -16.82
C ASN A 351 -15.44 16.78 -15.77
N HIS A 352 -15.07 17.12 -14.53
CA HIS A 352 -16.03 17.39 -13.46
C HIS A 352 -15.88 18.82 -12.93
N ASN A 353 -17.00 19.51 -12.73
CA ASN A 353 -17.01 20.79 -12.03
C ASN A 353 -17.19 20.52 -10.54
N VAL A 354 -16.08 20.39 -9.81
CA VAL A 354 -16.10 20.28 -8.35
C VAL A 354 -16.22 21.68 -7.74
N THR A 355 -17.07 21.83 -6.73
CA THR A 355 -17.16 23.06 -5.95
C THR A 355 -15.86 23.28 -5.18
N THR A 356 -15.18 24.37 -5.50
CA THR A 356 -13.94 24.81 -4.84
C THR A 356 -14.20 26.12 -4.11
N LEU A 357 -13.47 26.36 -3.02
CA LEU A 357 -13.61 27.56 -2.20
C LEU A 357 -12.84 28.75 -2.80
N SER A 358 -11.95 28.49 -3.76
CA SER A 358 -11.21 29.50 -4.51
C SER A 358 -10.91 28.99 -5.92
N GLU A 359 -10.36 29.87 -6.76
CA GLU A 359 -9.85 29.47 -8.08
C GLU A 359 -8.77 28.38 -7.96
N ILE A 360 -8.80 27.43 -8.90
CA ILE A 360 -7.81 26.36 -9.02
C ILE A 360 -6.48 26.95 -9.50
N LYS A 361 -5.47 26.91 -8.63
CA LYS A 361 -4.10 27.23 -8.98
C LYS A 361 -3.48 26.05 -9.71
N ARG A 362 -2.66 26.30 -10.75
CA ARG A 362 -2.05 25.24 -11.57
C ARG A 362 -0.55 25.43 -11.68
N THR A 363 0.18 24.32 -11.58
CA THR A 363 1.63 24.27 -11.84
C THR A 363 1.95 23.12 -12.80
N GLU A 364 3.18 23.11 -13.32
CA GLU A 364 3.66 22.07 -14.22
C GLU A 364 3.73 20.71 -13.49
N LEU A 365 3.20 19.68 -14.14
CA LEU A 365 3.31 18.29 -13.71
C LEU A 365 4.47 17.62 -14.45
N PHE A 366 5.45 17.15 -13.68
CA PHE A 366 6.55 16.33 -14.15
C PHE A 366 6.12 14.88 -14.05
N LEU A 367 5.66 14.32 -15.17
CA LEU A 367 5.30 12.91 -15.22
C LEU A 367 6.56 12.07 -15.27
N ILE A 368 6.81 11.32 -14.20
CA ILE A 368 7.98 10.44 -14.05
C ILE A 368 7.43 9.05 -13.79
N PRO A 369 6.91 8.36 -14.83
CA PRO A 369 6.09 7.17 -14.69
C PRO A 369 6.69 6.16 -13.69
N PRO A 370 5.92 5.76 -12.65
CA PRO A 370 4.50 6.01 -12.44
C PRO A 370 4.13 7.30 -11.68
N LEU A 371 5.11 8.08 -11.25
CA LEU A 371 5.01 9.12 -10.23
C LEU A 371 4.62 10.49 -10.79
N TYR A 372 3.97 11.29 -9.93
CA TYR A 372 3.50 12.64 -10.22
C TYR A 372 4.40 13.67 -9.55
N GLY A 373 5.36 14.19 -10.31
CA GLY A 373 6.32 15.19 -9.84
C GLY A 373 5.79 16.63 -9.95
N VAL A 374 6.17 17.47 -9.00
CA VAL A 374 5.87 18.90 -8.96
C VAL A 374 7.14 19.70 -8.73
N ASN A 375 7.26 20.85 -9.41
CA ASN A 375 8.44 21.70 -9.29
C ASN A 375 8.30 22.66 -8.11
N VAL A 376 8.64 22.17 -6.93
CA VAL A 376 8.80 22.97 -5.71
C VAL A 376 10.08 23.78 -5.83
N ILE A 377 10.05 25.07 -5.48
CA ILE A 377 11.22 25.95 -5.46
C ILE A 377 11.67 26.31 -4.05
N GLY A 378 10.84 26.02 -3.05
CA GLY A 378 11.15 26.26 -1.64
C GLY A 378 9.95 26.07 -0.72
N ILE A 379 10.22 26.15 0.57
CA ILE A 379 9.22 26.15 1.64
C ILE A 379 9.42 27.43 2.46
N SER A 380 8.34 28.10 2.82
CA SER A 380 8.38 29.19 3.80
C SER A 380 7.60 28.84 5.06
N ILE A 381 8.10 29.31 6.20
CA ILE A 381 7.44 29.17 7.51
C ILE A 381 7.31 30.55 8.13
N GLY A 382 6.08 30.95 8.47
CA GLY A 382 5.81 32.29 9.02
C GLY A 382 6.24 33.40 8.07
N ASP A 383 5.98 33.24 6.76
CA ASP A 383 6.39 34.13 5.67
C ASP A 383 7.91 34.25 5.44
N GLN A 384 8.73 33.50 6.19
CA GLN A 384 10.17 33.42 5.96
C GLN A 384 10.51 32.26 5.03
N MET A 385 11.06 32.55 3.85
CA MET A 385 11.60 31.53 2.95
C MET A 385 12.80 30.82 3.60
N LEU A 386 12.74 29.50 3.67
CA LEU A 386 13.79 28.68 4.26
C LEU A 386 14.98 28.53 3.31
N LYS A 387 16.19 28.39 3.88
CA LYS A 387 17.43 28.19 3.13
C LYS A 387 17.61 26.73 2.75
N ILE A 388 16.74 26.23 1.87
CA ILE A 388 16.82 24.86 1.33
C ILE A 388 17.61 24.92 0.02
N PRO A 389 18.66 24.09 -0.15
CA PRO A 389 19.45 24.12 -1.38
C PRO A 389 18.61 23.75 -2.62
N PRO A 390 18.70 24.49 -3.75
CA PRO A 390 17.85 24.25 -4.92
C PRO A 390 17.93 22.84 -5.50
N GLN A 391 19.09 22.18 -5.38
CA GLN A 391 19.29 20.81 -5.87
C GLN A 391 18.38 19.78 -5.20
N VAL A 392 17.87 20.07 -3.99
CA VAL A 392 16.92 19.21 -3.27
C VAL A 392 15.62 19.05 -4.06
N TRP A 393 15.26 20.06 -4.86
CA TRP A 393 14.05 20.07 -5.67
C TRP A 393 14.28 19.70 -7.13
N ASP A 394 15.53 19.52 -7.56
CA ASP A 394 15.86 19.21 -8.94
C ASP A 394 15.83 17.71 -9.19
N PHE A 395 14.89 17.28 -10.03
CA PHE A 395 14.75 15.89 -10.46
C PHE A 395 16.00 15.35 -11.18
N ASN A 396 16.78 16.19 -11.85
CA ASN A 396 18.03 15.76 -12.51
C ASN A 396 19.17 15.51 -11.52
N SER A 397 19.05 16.03 -10.29
CA SER A 397 20.04 15.92 -9.22
C SER A 397 19.66 14.86 -8.18
N GLN A 398 18.82 13.89 -8.55
CA GLN A 398 18.22 12.89 -7.64
C GLN A 398 17.38 13.50 -6.50
N GLY A 399 16.97 14.75 -6.64
CA GLY A 399 16.01 15.42 -5.76
C GLY A 399 14.60 15.39 -6.34
N GLY A 400 13.84 16.43 -6.06
CA GLY A 400 12.47 16.59 -6.55
C GLY A 400 11.42 16.59 -5.47
N ALA A 401 10.16 16.76 -5.86
CA ALA A 401 9.00 16.56 -5.00
C ALA A 401 7.90 15.84 -5.77
N ILE A 402 7.34 14.79 -5.18
CA ILE A 402 6.21 14.05 -5.76
C ILE A 402 4.97 14.18 -4.86
N VAL A 403 3.79 14.11 -5.47
CA VAL A 403 2.52 14.06 -4.74
C VAL A 403 2.08 12.59 -4.68
N ASP A 404 1.87 12.06 -3.47
CA ASP A 404 1.46 10.66 -3.29
C ASP A 404 0.28 10.49 -2.31
N SER A 405 -0.86 10.01 -2.80
CA SER A 405 -2.03 9.63 -2.00
C SER A 405 -1.82 8.34 -1.20
N GLY A 406 -0.88 7.49 -1.64
CA GLY A 406 -0.56 6.22 -0.99
C GLY A 406 0.45 6.33 0.16
N THR A 407 1.05 7.51 0.35
CA THR A 407 1.92 7.82 1.50
C THR A 407 1.13 8.66 2.50
N THR A 408 1.11 8.30 3.79
CA THR A 408 0.34 9.03 4.81
C THR A 408 0.95 10.38 5.15
N LEU A 409 2.20 10.39 5.66
CA LEU A 409 2.87 11.65 6.06
C LEU A 409 3.72 12.25 4.95
N THR A 410 3.91 13.57 5.02
CA THR A 410 4.92 14.19 4.16
C THR A 410 6.31 13.78 4.62
N THR A 411 7.13 13.35 3.68
CA THR A 411 8.52 12.96 3.93
C THR A 411 9.44 13.94 3.22
N LEU A 412 10.40 14.49 3.95
CA LEU A 412 11.40 15.41 3.41
C LEU A 412 12.79 14.82 3.60
N VAL A 413 13.66 14.96 2.60
CA VAL A 413 15.09 14.61 2.76
C VAL A 413 15.71 15.56 3.78
N ASP A 414 16.74 15.10 4.48
CA ASP A 414 17.49 15.84 5.52
C ASP A 414 17.72 17.34 5.20
N GLN A 415 18.16 17.65 3.99
CA GLN A 415 18.47 19.01 3.52
C GLN A 415 17.24 19.93 3.43
N ALA A 416 16.03 19.39 3.31
CA ALA A 416 14.77 20.12 3.40
C ALA A 416 14.12 20.00 4.78
N TYR A 417 14.19 18.82 5.40
CA TYR A 417 13.61 18.55 6.72
C TYR A 417 14.25 19.43 7.81
N GLY A 418 15.59 19.46 7.88
CA GLY A 418 16.32 20.21 8.90
C GLY A 418 15.89 21.68 9.02
N PRO A 419 15.91 22.46 7.91
CA PRO A 419 15.43 23.84 7.92
C PRO A 419 13.95 24.01 8.32
N VAL A 420 13.07 23.06 7.92
CA VAL A 420 11.65 23.07 8.28
C VAL A 420 11.47 22.82 9.78
N PHE A 421 12.13 21.78 10.29
CA PHE A 421 12.13 21.42 11.70
C PHE A 421 12.67 22.57 12.56
N GLU A 422 13.82 23.14 12.21
CA GLU A 422 14.44 24.24 12.96
C GLU A 422 13.51 25.45 13.07
N ALA A 423 12.89 25.86 11.96
CA ALA A 423 11.99 27.00 11.93
C ALA A 423 10.71 26.77 12.76
N LEU A 424 10.13 25.57 12.71
CA LEU A 424 8.96 25.21 13.53
C LEU A 424 9.32 25.09 15.01
N ASN A 425 10.39 24.36 15.34
CA ASN A 425 10.85 24.18 16.71
C ASN A 425 11.19 25.53 17.36
N LYS A 426 11.85 26.43 16.64
CA LYS A 426 12.11 27.80 17.11
C LYS A 426 10.83 28.58 17.38
N SER A 427 9.84 28.48 16.49
CA SER A 427 8.57 29.22 16.63
C SER A 427 7.73 28.67 17.78
N LEU A 428 7.88 27.37 18.09
CA LEU A 428 7.11 26.65 19.09
C LEU A 428 7.91 26.40 20.39
N ALA A 429 9.02 27.11 20.60
CA ALA A 429 9.92 26.91 21.73
C ALA A 429 9.26 27.13 23.11
N ASN A 430 8.17 27.90 23.17
CA ASN A 430 7.39 28.16 24.39
C ASN A 430 6.21 27.20 24.57
N VAL A 431 5.97 26.30 23.61
CA VAL A 431 4.93 25.28 23.72
C VAL A 431 5.47 24.11 24.53
N LYS A 432 4.67 23.62 25.47
CA LYS A 432 5.05 22.49 26.32
C LYS A 432 5.22 21.23 25.45
N LEU A 433 6.42 20.66 25.46
CA LEU A 433 6.67 19.38 24.80
C LEU A 433 5.98 18.24 25.55
N ALA A 434 5.44 17.28 24.79
CA ALA A 434 4.92 16.04 25.35
C ALA A 434 6.08 15.09 25.70
N ASP A 435 5.96 14.38 26.81
CA ASP A 435 6.88 13.30 27.19
C ASP A 435 6.35 11.95 26.69
N GLY A 436 7.22 11.11 26.15
CA GLY A 436 6.87 9.79 25.61
C GLY A 436 7.62 9.39 24.35
N ASP A 437 7.49 8.11 23.98
CA ASP A 437 7.97 7.58 22.71
C ASP A 437 6.89 7.72 21.63
N PHE A 438 7.04 8.71 20.76
CA PHE A 438 6.16 8.95 19.62
C PHE A 438 6.69 8.35 18.31
N GLY A 439 7.69 7.46 18.39
CA GLY A 439 8.31 6.83 17.24
C GLY A 439 9.10 7.85 16.41
N PRO A 440 8.89 7.93 15.08
CA PRO A 440 9.64 8.83 14.21
C PRO A 440 9.11 10.29 14.23
N LEU A 441 8.14 10.61 15.07
CA LEU A 441 7.64 11.99 15.24
C LEU A 441 8.54 12.72 16.26
N GLU A 442 9.33 13.67 15.77
CA GLU A 442 10.35 14.34 16.60
C GLU A 442 9.82 15.50 17.46
N LEU A 443 8.78 16.20 16.99
CA LEU A 443 8.28 17.40 17.65
C LEU A 443 6.82 17.19 18.08
N CYS A 444 6.60 16.88 19.36
CA CYS A 444 5.29 16.60 19.95
C CYS A 444 5.01 17.50 21.15
N PHE A 445 3.76 17.95 21.27
CA PHE A 445 3.30 18.96 22.20
C PHE A 445 2.19 18.42 23.11
N ASP A 446 2.28 18.76 24.39
CA ASP A 446 1.23 18.52 25.39
C ASP A 446 0.16 19.61 25.27
N THR A 447 -1.07 19.20 24.96
CA THR A 447 -2.23 20.09 24.79
C THR A 447 -3.25 19.97 25.93
N SER A 448 -2.88 19.32 27.05
CA SER A 448 -3.75 19.12 28.22
C SER A 448 -4.23 20.42 28.88
N GLN A 449 -3.45 21.50 28.76
CA GLN A 449 -3.79 22.84 29.28
C GLN A 449 -4.36 23.77 28.20
N GLY A 450 -4.74 23.22 27.05
CA GLY A 450 -5.15 23.97 25.86
C GLY A 450 -4.04 24.04 24.82
N TYR A 451 -4.43 24.37 23.59
CA TYR A 451 -3.55 24.50 22.44
C TYR A 451 -3.94 25.77 21.68
N ASP A 452 -3.00 26.71 21.60
CA ASP A 452 -3.19 27.94 20.82
C ASP A 452 -2.68 27.70 19.40
N GLU A 453 -3.60 27.54 18.45
CA GLU A 453 -3.25 27.36 17.04
C GLU A 453 -2.60 28.61 16.43
N SER A 454 -2.84 29.79 17.00
CA SER A 454 -2.36 31.07 16.44
C SER A 454 -0.85 31.25 16.58
N VAL A 455 -0.20 30.51 17.49
CA VAL A 455 1.26 30.55 17.63
C VAL A 455 1.98 29.66 16.62
N VAL A 456 1.26 28.81 15.89
CA VAL A 456 1.87 27.95 14.87
C VAL A 456 2.07 28.75 13.58
N PRO A 457 3.31 28.88 13.09
CA PRO A 457 3.55 29.62 11.87
C PRO A 457 3.00 28.88 10.66
N ARG A 458 2.46 29.65 9.70
CA ARG A 458 1.96 29.10 8.43
C ARG A 458 3.10 28.43 7.65
N LEU A 459 2.85 27.21 7.18
CA LEU A 459 3.73 26.48 6.27
C LEU A 459 3.22 26.65 4.84
N VAL A 460 4.11 26.99 3.90
CA VAL A 460 3.73 27.17 2.49
C VAL A 460 4.76 26.51 1.59
N PHE A 461 4.30 25.67 0.67
CA PHE A 461 5.08 25.18 -0.46
C PHE A 461 5.00 26.18 -1.60
N HIS A 462 6.16 26.57 -2.13
CA HIS A 462 6.27 27.45 -3.29
C HIS A 462 6.61 26.61 -4.51
N PHE A 463 5.84 26.74 -5.57
CA PHE A 463 6.08 26.08 -6.85
C PHE A 463 6.61 27.08 -7.89
N SER A 464 7.28 26.55 -8.91
CA SER A 464 7.61 27.32 -10.11
C SER A 464 6.36 27.98 -10.71
N GLY A 465 6.52 29.16 -11.31
CA GLY A 465 5.39 29.92 -11.86
C GLY A 465 4.65 30.79 -10.84
N GLY A 466 5.19 30.94 -9.62
CA GLY A 466 4.64 31.84 -8.60
C GLY A 466 3.40 31.29 -7.89
N VAL A 467 3.18 29.98 -7.97
CA VAL A 467 2.03 29.31 -7.39
C VAL A 467 2.40 28.78 -6.00
N THR A 468 1.49 28.95 -5.04
CA THR A 468 1.70 28.55 -3.64
C THR A 468 0.62 27.61 -3.15
N PHE A 469 1.03 26.61 -2.38
CA PHE A 469 0.15 25.70 -1.64
C PHE A 469 0.34 25.91 -0.14
N GLU A 470 -0.75 26.28 0.52
CA GLU A 470 -0.83 26.46 1.96
C GLU A 470 -1.75 25.36 2.52
N PRO A 471 -1.19 24.28 3.07
CA PRO A 471 -1.97 23.22 3.68
C PRO A 471 -2.64 23.72 4.98
N PRO A 472 -3.79 23.12 5.37
CA PRO A 472 -4.39 23.38 6.69
C PRO A 472 -3.42 23.09 7.83
N LEU A 473 -3.54 23.79 8.96
CA LEU A 473 -2.70 23.55 10.14
C LEU A 473 -2.68 22.08 10.57
N LYS A 474 -3.86 21.44 10.61
CA LYS A 474 -4.03 20.03 10.97
C LYS A 474 -3.32 19.04 10.03
N SER A 475 -2.85 19.50 8.87
CA SER A 475 -2.15 18.68 7.89
C SER A 475 -0.64 18.59 8.14
N TYR A 476 -0.07 19.47 8.98
CA TYR A 476 1.33 19.40 9.40
C TYR A 476 1.49 19.44 10.92
N ILE A 477 0.45 19.75 11.70
CA ILE A 477 0.35 19.45 13.13
C ILE A 477 -0.81 18.47 13.35
N ILE A 478 -0.48 17.19 13.51
CA ILE A 478 -1.44 16.07 13.55
C ILE A 478 -1.78 15.69 14.99
N ASP A 479 -3.00 15.19 15.21
CA ASP A 479 -3.37 14.53 16.46
C ASP A 479 -2.68 13.17 16.54
N ALA A 480 -1.78 13.01 17.50
CA ALA A 480 -1.00 11.78 17.67
C ALA A 480 -1.56 10.87 18.75
N ALA A 481 -2.07 11.47 19.83
CA ALA A 481 -2.75 10.79 20.92
C ALA A 481 -3.69 11.81 21.63
N PRO A 482 -4.57 11.36 22.56
CA PRO A 482 -5.35 12.28 23.38
C PRO A 482 -4.45 13.30 24.07
N GLN A 483 -4.76 14.58 23.87
CA GLN A 483 -3.98 15.70 24.40
C GLN A 483 -2.52 15.77 23.89
N VAL A 484 -2.18 15.09 22.79
CA VAL A 484 -0.86 15.17 22.16
C VAL A 484 -0.99 15.47 20.68
N LYS A 485 -0.36 16.57 20.25
CA LYS A 485 -0.23 16.93 18.84
C LYS A 485 1.24 16.84 18.42
N CYS A 486 1.52 16.40 17.20
CA CYS A 486 2.89 16.26 16.71
C CYS A 486 3.07 16.86 15.32
N LEU A 487 4.31 17.21 14.97
CA LEU A 487 4.69 17.55 13.60
C LEU A 487 4.44 16.34 12.67
N GLY A 488 3.55 16.49 11.71
CA GLY A 488 3.17 15.48 10.70
C GLY A 488 4.11 15.43 9.49
N ILE A 489 5.38 15.79 9.67
CA ILE A 489 6.43 15.72 8.65
C ILE A 489 7.56 14.90 9.24
N VAL A 490 8.05 13.91 8.48
CA VAL A 490 9.13 13.02 8.92
C VAL A 490 10.36 13.17 8.02
N GLU A 491 11.54 13.05 8.63
CA GLU A 491 12.79 12.99 7.91
C GLU A 491 12.90 11.68 7.11
N THR A 492 13.53 11.74 5.95
CA THR A 492 14.00 10.56 5.24
C THR A 492 15.49 10.64 4.94
N THR A 493 16.17 9.49 5.03
CA THR A 493 17.61 9.37 4.81
C THR A 493 17.89 8.81 3.42
N GLY A 494 18.93 9.33 2.76
CA GLY A 494 19.37 8.87 1.45
C GLY A 494 18.83 9.69 0.27
N PRO A 495 19.29 9.39 -0.96
CA PRO A 495 18.87 10.12 -2.16
C PRO A 495 17.42 9.81 -2.52
N GLY A 496 16.77 10.75 -3.22
CA GLY A 496 15.41 10.61 -3.74
C GLY A 496 14.59 11.89 -3.61
N ALA A 497 13.43 11.90 -4.27
CA ALA A 497 12.45 12.97 -4.14
C ALA A 497 11.87 13.12 -2.72
N ASN A 498 11.43 14.32 -2.40
CA ASN A 498 10.53 14.60 -1.29
C ASN A 498 9.12 14.09 -1.64
N VAL A 499 8.30 13.74 -0.65
CA VAL A 499 6.93 13.25 -0.89
C VAL A 499 5.93 14.13 -0.13
N ILE A 500 5.02 14.77 -0.87
CA ILE A 500 3.83 15.41 -0.30
C ILE A 500 2.79 14.31 -0.07
N GLY A 501 2.68 13.87 1.19
CA GLY A 501 1.79 12.78 1.60
C GLY A 501 0.32 13.18 1.66
N ASN A 502 -0.56 12.21 1.90
CA ASN A 502 -2.00 12.36 1.79
C ASN A 502 -2.59 13.26 2.89
N ILE A 503 -2.02 13.29 4.09
CA ILE A 503 -2.47 14.19 5.17
C ILE A 503 -2.19 15.65 4.80
N MET A 504 -1.06 15.90 4.13
CA MET A 504 -0.71 17.22 3.63
C MET A 504 -1.69 17.71 2.57
N GLN A 505 -2.25 16.80 1.77
CA GLN A 505 -3.15 17.08 0.66
C GLN A 505 -4.62 17.31 1.07
N GLN A 506 -4.98 17.09 2.34
CA GLN A 506 -6.37 17.15 2.81
C GLN A 506 -7.05 18.51 2.60
N ASN A 507 -8.39 18.47 2.51
CA ASN A 507 -9.25 19.65 2.35
C ASN A 507 -8.91 20.47 1.09
N HIS A 508 -8.31 19.82 0.10
CA HIS A 508 -8.00 20.37 -1.21
C HIS A 508 -8.45 19.40 -2.30
N LEU A 509 -9.01 19.95 -3.37
CA LEU A 509 -9.11 19.25 -4.64
C LEU A 509 -7.72 19.21 -5.26
N TRP A 510 -7.30 18.03 -5.72
CA TRP A 510 -6.12 17.84 -6.56
C TRP A 510 -6.56 17.32 -7.93
N GLU A 511 -6.26 18.04 -9.00
CA GLU A 511 -6.58 17.73 -10.39
C GLU A 511 -5.29 17.42 -11.16
N PHE A 512 -5.14 16.21 -11.67
CA PHE A 512 -4.01 15.80 -12.50
C PHE A 512 -4.45 15.77 -13.96
N ASP A 513 -4.06 16.80 -14.72
CA ASP A 513 -4.32 16.87 -16.15
C ASP A 513 -3.11 16.33 -16.92
N LEU A 514 -3.23 15.07 -17.35
CA LEU A 514 -2.19 14.36 -18.10
C LEU A 514 -2.11 14.81 -19.55
N SER A 515 -3.14 15.47 -20.07
CA SER A 515 -3.13 16.02 -21.44
C SER A 515 -2.34 17.31 -21.50
N LEU A 516 -2.48 18.14 -20.48
CA LEU A 516 -1.79 19.43 -20.37
C LEU A 516 -0.48 19.36 -19.58
N ASN A 517 -0.20 18.22 -18.92
CA ASN A 517 0.90 18.08 -17.97
C ASN A 517 0.86 19.17 -16.91
N THR A 518 -0.30 19.33 -16.27
CA THR A 518 -0.49 20.27 -15.16
C THR A 518 -1.12 19.58 -13.97
N VAL A 519 -0.73 19.98 -12.77
CA VAL A 519 -1.46 19.69 -11.54
C VAL A 519 -2.16 20.95 -11.06
N GLY A 520 -3.45 20.84 -10.82
CA GLY A 520 -4.30 21.89 -10.27
C GLY A 520 -4.66 21.59 -8.82
N PHE A 521 -4.74 22.61 -7.98
CA PHE A 521 -5.24 22.46 -6.63
C PHE A 521 -5.98 23.71 -6.12
N ALA A 522 -6.98 23.49 -5.27
CA ALA A 522 -7.72 24.52 -4.56
C ALA A 522 -8.33 23.97 -3.26
N PRO A 523 -8.48 24.79 -2.21
CA PRO A 523 -9.23 24.42 -1.03
C PRO A 523 -10.66 24.00 -1.40
N SER A 524 -11.13 22.90 -0.81
CA SER A 524 -12.48 22.37 -1.01
C SER A 524 -12.97 21.67 0.26
N SER A 525 -14.28 21.63 0.45
CA SER A 525 -14.92 20.90 1.55
C SER A 525 -14.92 19.38 1.36
N CYS A 526 -14.54 18.90 0.16
CA CYS A 526 -14.47 17.48 -0.21
C CYS A 526 -15.78 16.68 -0.04
N ASN A 527 -16.92 17.37 0.11
CA ASN A 527 -18.25 16.79 0.32
C ASN A 527 -19.13 16.82 -0.93
#